data_AF-A0A7C0VYA9-F1
#
_entry.id   AF-A0A7C0VYA9-F1
#
_cell.length_a   1.000
_cell.length_b   1.000
_cell.length_c   1.000
_cell.angle_alpha   90.00
_cell.angle_beta   90.00
_cell.angle_gamma   90.00
#
_symmetry.space_group_name_H-M   'P 1'
#
loop_
_entity.id
_entity.type
_entity.pdbx_description
1 polymer ?
#
loop_
_entity_poly.entity_id
_entity_poly.type
_entity_poly.pdbx_seq_one_letter_code
_entity_poly.pdbx_strand_id
1 'polypeptide(L)'
;MEIISLPIEFDREKIDGTYRLVIAAVKRAKDLSQGALPVIPSKVQKITTLAIEEVATGVVKIHTGEEAVKANEEAKKLTHKRMMDEAQQKVTMPEDMTELEKDLKVYLSEKGETEQKQTIEDIFGDG
;
A
#
# COMPACT_ATOMS: atom_id res chain seq x y z
N MET A 1 -12.58 -18.05 -4.86
CA MET A 1 -13.46 -18.51 -5.96
C MET A 1 -12.85 -18.02 -7.28
N GLU A 2 -12.99 -18.72 -8.41
CA GLU A 2 -12.57 -18.19 -9.73
C GLU A 2 -13.61 -17.15 -10.20
N ILE A 3 -13.58 -15.94 -9.62
CA ILE A 3 -14.62 -14.92 -9.85
C ILE A 3 -14.57 -14.32 -11.27
N ILE A 4 -13.48 -14.52 -12.00
CA ILE A 4 -13.26 -13.97 -13.34
C ILE A 4 -13.61 -14.95 -14.46
N SER A 5 -13.91 -16.21 -14.16
CA SER A 5 -14.29 -17.20 -15.18
C SER A 5 -15.79 -17.22 -15.47
N LEU A 6 -16.61 -16.59 -14.62
CA LEU A 6 -18.06 -16.51 -14.72
C LEU A 6 -18.53 -15.05 -14.66
N PRO A 7 -19.76 -14.75 -15.11
CA PRO A 7 -20.35 -13.45 -14.89
C PRO A 7 -20.30 -13.07 -13.40
N ILE A 8 -19.86 -11.85 -13.11
CA ILE A 8 -19.72 -11.39 -11.73
C ILE A 8 -21.11 -11.11 -11.17
N GLU A 9 -21.49 -11.90 -10.17
CA GLU A 9 -22.71 -11.70 -9.39
C GLU A 9 -22.42 -10.82 -8.17
N PHE A 10 -23.28 -9.85 -7.92
CA PHE A 10 -23.17 -8.96 -6.77
C PHE A 10 -24.56 -8.49 -6.32
N ASP A 11 -24.65 -8.13 -5.04
CA ASP A 11 -25.86 -7.62 -4.43
C ASP A 11 -26.15 -6.19 -4.91
N ARG A 12 -27.28 -6.00 -5.59
CA ARG A 12 -27.71 -4.71 -6.15
C ARG A 12 -28.20 -3.72 -5.10
N GLU A 13 -28.55 -4.19 -3.90
CA GLU A 13 -28.91 -3.29 -2.80
C GLU A 13 -27.67 -2.61 -2.22
N LYS A 14 -26.53 -3.33 -2.22
CA LYS A 14 -25.25 -2.82 -1.73
C LYS A 14 -24.46 -2.07 -2.80
N ILE A 15 -24.59 -2.48 -4.07
CA ILE A 15 -23.87 -1.89 -5.19
C ILE A 15 -24.88 -1.50 -6.27
N ASP A 16 -25.02 -0.19 -6.45
CA ASP A 16 -25.95 0.47 -7.36
C ASP A 16 -25.75 0.09 -8.84
N GLY A 17 -24.57 -0.40 -9.23
CA GLY A 17 -24.36 -0.98 -10.55
C GLY A 17 -22.93 -1.42 -10.86
N THR A 18 -22.74 -1.95 -12.08
CA THR A 18 -21.44 -2.47 -12.55
C THR A 18 -20.33 -1.42 -12.57
N TYR A 19 -20.65 -0.17 -12.92
CA TYR A 19 -19.65 0.91 -12.87
C TYR A 19 -19.16 1.18 -11.45
N ARG A 20 -20.05 1.13 -10.46
CA ARG A 20 -19.65 1.28 -9.05
C ARG A 20 -18.79 0.12 -8.60
N LEU A 21 -19.17 -1.11 -8.95
CA LEU A 21 -18.38 -2.30 -8.68
C LEU A 21 -16.95 -2.12 -9.18
N VAL A 22 -16.77 -1.70 -10.43
CA VAL A 22 -15.45 -1.49 -11.04
C VAL A 22 -14.66 -0.40 -10.31
N ILE A 23 -15.28 0.76 -10.03
CA ILE A 23 -14.60 1.86 -9.33
C ILE A 23 -14.17 1.42 -7.92
N ALA A 24 -15.04 0.74 -7.18
CA ALA A 24 -14.74 0.24 -5.85
C ALA A 24 -13.64 -0.83 -5.89
N ALA A 25 -13.68 -1.76 -6.84
CA ALA A 25 -12.65 -2.77 -7.03
C ALA A 25 -11.28 -2.15 -7.38
N VAL A 26 -11.23 -1.12 -8.23
CA VAL A 26 -9.98 -0.42 -8.56
C VAL A 26 -9.39 0.29 -7.34
N LYS A 27 -10.22 1.00 -6.56
CA LYS A 27 -9.78 1.62 -5.30
C LYS A 27 -9.25 0.58 -4.33
N ARG A 28 -9.98 -0.52 -4.16
CA ARG A 28 -9.57 -1.60 -3.26
C ARG A 28 -8.27 -2.26 -3.73
N ALA A 29 -8.10 -2.47 -5.03
CA ALA A 29 -6.86 -3.00 -5.60
C ALA A 29 -5.67 -2.06 -5.32
N LYS A 30 -5.89 -0.74 -5.36
CA LYS A 30 -4.87 0.25 -4.99
C LYS A 30 -4.50 0.12 -3.51
N ASP A 31 -5.47 0.00 -2.61
CA ASP A 31 -5.19 -0.18 -1.18
C ASP A 31 -4.38 -1.45 -0.93
N LEU A 32 -4.77 -2.57 -1.55
CA LEU A 32 -4.04 -3.84 -1.49
C LEU A 32 -2.61 -3.70 -2.03
N SER A 33 -2.40 -2.96 -3.13
CA SER A 33 -1.07 -2.70 -3.67
C SER A 33 -0.19 -1.82 -2.76
N GLN A 34 -0.81 -1.01 -1.91
CA GLN A 34 -0.13 -0.19 -0.91
C GLN A 34 0.12 -0.95 0.41
N GLY A 35 -0.16 -2.26 0.43
CA GLY A 35 0.10 -3.12 1.57
C GLY A 35 -1.10 -3.29 2.52
N ALA A 36 -2.31 -2.86 2.13
CA ALA A 36 -3.49 -3.19 2.89
C ALA A 36 -3.70 -4.72 2.92
N LEU A 37 -4.13 -5.24 4.07
CA LEU A 37 -4.39 -6.66 4.22
C LEU A 37 -5.69 -7.06 3.50
N PRO A 38 -5.75 -8.26 2.92
CA PRO A 38 -7.00 -8.86 2.47
C PRO A 38 -8.00 -9.00 3.62
N VAL A 39 -9.26 -8.72 3.37
CA VAL A 39 -10.39 -8.92 4.30
C VAL A 39 -10.86 -10.38 4.26
N ILE A 40 -10.77 -11.02 3.10
CA ILE A 40 -11.17 -12.42 2.92
C ILE A 40 -9.95 -13.32 2.73
N PRO A 41 -9.97 -14.55 3.28
CA PRO A 41 -9.00 -15.57 2.92
C PRO A 41 -9.29 -16.05 1.49
N SER A 42 -8.46 -15.63 0.54
CA SER A 42 -8.56 -16.06 -0.86
C SER A 42 -7.32 -16.81 -1.31
N LYS A 43 -7.51 -17.77 -2.21
CA LYS A 43 -6.42 -18.52 -2.87
C LYS A 43 -5.84 -17.76 -4.06
N VAL A 44 -6.40 -16.59 -4.37
CA VAL A 44 -6.10 -15.84 -5.57
C VAL A 44 -4.85 -14.99 -5.35
N GLN A 45 -3.89 -15.09 -6.27
CA GLN A 45 -2.64 -14.32 -6.22
C GLN A 45 -2.74 -12.93 -6.83
N LYS A 46 -3.66 -12.73 -7.78
CA LYS A 46 -3.82 -11.45 -8.48
C LYS A 46 -4.62 -10.47 -7.61
N ILE A 47 -3.99 -9.34 -7.28
CA ILE A 47 -4.58 -8.27 -6.46
C ILE A 47 -5.92 -7.78 -7.04
N THR A 48 -6.00 -7.61 -8.36
CA THR A 48 -7.22 -7.14 -9.03
C THR A 48 -8.38 -8.12 -8.87
N THR A 49 -8.11 -9.42 -8.98
CA THR A 49 -9.12 -10.46 -8.82
C THR A 49 -9.57 -10.56 -7.36
N LEU A 50 -8.65 -10.45 -6.41
CA LEU A 50 -8.96 -10.39 -4.99
C LEU A 50 -9.83 -9.19 -4.64
N ALA A 51 -9.51 -8.01 -5.18
CA ALA A 51 -10.29 -6.80 -4.96
C ALA A 51 -11.72 -6.91 -5.52
N ILE A 52 -11.90 -7.52 -6.70
CA ILE A 52 -13.22 -7.78 -7.26
C ILE A 52 -14.00 -8.75 -6.35
N GLU A 53 -13.36 -9.80 -5.85
CA GLU A 53 -13.99 -10.78 -4.93
C GLU A 53 -14.46 -10.11 -3.63
N GLU A 54 -13.61 -9.30 -3.01
CA GLU A 54 -13.92 -8.57 -1.78
C GLU A 54 -15.05 -7.54 -1.96
N VAL A 55 -15.08 -6.85 -3.08
CA VAL A 55 -16.12 -5.87 -3.35
C VAL A 55 -17.45 -6.56 -3.72
N ALA A 56 -17.42 -7.58 -4.58
CA ALA A 56 -18.63 -8.29 -5.02
C ALA A 56 -19.33 -9.02 -3.87
N THR A 57 -18.56 -9.57 -2.92
CA THR A 57 -19.10 -10.20 -1.69
C THR A 57 -19.65 -9.18 -0.69
N GLY A 58 -19.39 -7.89 -0.89
CA GLY A 58 -19.91 -6.81 -0.05
C GLY A 58 -19.24 -6.70 1.32
N VAL A 59 -18.07 -7.33 1.52
CA VAL A 59 -17.28 -7.15 2.75
C VAL A 59 -16.58 -5.78 2.78
N VAL A 60 -16.32 -5.19 1.61
CA VAL A 60 -15.79 -3.83 1.50
C VAL A 60 -16.96 -2.85 1.54
N LYS A 61 -16.98 -1.99 2.57
CA LYS A 61 -18.02 -0.98 2.73
C LYS A 61 -17.85 0.14 1.69
N ILE A 62 -18.87 0.35 0.87
CA ILE A 62 -18.92 1.43 -0.11
C ILE A 62 -19.79 2.55 0.46
N HIS A 63 -19.18 3.71 0.72
CA HIS A 63 -19.93 4.90 1.12
C HIS A 63 -20.46 5.64 -0.11
N THR A 64 -21.69 6.13 -0.03
CA THR A 64 -22.37 6.90 -1.08
C THR A 64 -23.00 8.17 -0.49
N GLY A 65 -23.37 9.12 -1.37
CA GLY A 65 -24.03 10.35 -0.95
C GLY A 65 -23.21 11.20 0.03
N GLU A 66 -23.88 11.71 1.07
CA GLU A 66 -23.30 12.61 2.07
C GLU A 66 -22.18 11.93 2.88
N GLU A 67 -22.28 10.62 3.15
CA GLU A 67 -21.23 9.86 3.81
C GLU A 67 -19.93 9.84 3.00
N ALA A 68 -20.04 9.72 1.68
CA ALA A 68 -18.87 9.74 0.80
C ALA A 68 -18.17 11.11 0.79
N VAL A 69 -18.94 12.20 0.89
CA VAL A 69 -18.40 13.56 0.99
C VAL A 69 -17.63 13.72 2.30
N LYS A 70 -18.26 13.36 3.43
CA LYS A 70 -17.64 13.42 4.76
C LYS A 70 -16.36 12.59 4.83
N ALA A 71 -16.39 11.34 4.36
CA ALA A 71 -15.22 10.47 4.35
C ALA A 71 -14.06 11.05 3.50
N ASN A 72 -14.37 11.69 2.37
CA ASN A 72 -13.35 12.29 1.52
C ASN A 72 -12.76 13.57 2.14
N GLU A 73 -13.57 14.39 2.83
CA GLU A 73 -13.08 15.54 3.57
C GLU A 73 -12.18 15.13 4.73
N GLU A 74 -12.56 14.10 5.49
CA GLU A 74 -11.74 13.55 6.56
C GLU A 74 -10.41 12.97 6.05
N ALA A 75 -10.45 12.22 4.94
CA ALA A 75 -9.24 11.71 4.30
C ALA A 75 -8.30 12.84 3.84
N LYS A 76 -8.85 13.92 3.28
CA LYS A 76 -8.07 15.12 2.89
C LYS A 76 -7.46 15.82 4.11
N LYS A 77 -8.24 16.00 5.19
CA LYS A 77 -7.76 16.61 6.44
C LYS A 77 -6.64 15.78 7.06
N LEU A 78 -6.77 14.45 7.08
CA LEU A 78 -5.74 13.55 7.58
C LEU A 78 -4.44 13.65 6.77
N THR A 79 -4.57 13.68 5.44
CA THR A 79 -3.43 13.83 4.53
C THR A 79 -2.73 15.17 4.73
N HIS A 80 -3.50 16.26 4.83
CA HIS A 80 -2.98 17.59 5.09
C HIS A 80 -2.26 17.67 6.45
N LYS A 81 -2.87 17.12 7.51
CA LYS A 81 -2.26 17.07 8.83
C LYS A 81 -0.91 16.34 8.81
N ARG A 82 -0.85 15.16 8.18
CA ARG A 82 0.41 14.41 8.04
C ARG A 82 1.50 15.21 7.32
N MET A 83 1.14 15.92 6.24
CA MET A 83 2.09 16.78 5.52
C MET A 83 2.60 17.94 6.39
N MET A 84 1.71 18.55 7.18
CA MET A 84 2.06 19.65 8.08
C MET A 84 2.93 19.17 9.24
N ASP A 85 2.61 18.02 9.82
CA ASP A 85 3.40 17.39 10.88
C ASP A 85 4.80 17.04 10.37
N GLU A 86 4.92 16.45 9.17
CA GLU A 86 6.22 16.15 8.54
C GLU A 86 7.03 17.42 8.23
N ALA A 87 6.38 18.47 7.72
CA ALA A 87 7.02 19.75 7.45
C ALA A 87 7.51 20.44 8.73
N GLN A 88 6.71 20.42 9.80
CA GLN A 88 7.12 20.94 11.11
C GLN A 88 8.29 20.14 11.67
N GLN A 89 8.23 18.82 11.61
CA GLN A 89 9.31 17.96 12.13
C GLN A 89 10.65 18.25 11.44
N LYS A 90 10.65 18.44 10.12
CA LYS A 90 11.86 18.84 9.36
C LYS A 90 12.39 20.22 9.74
N VAL A 91 11.53 21.16 10.12
CA VAL A 91 11.93 22.50 10.55
C VAL A 91 12.42 22.51 12.00
N THR A 92 11.79 21.73 12.88
CA THR A 92 12.10 21.72 14.31
C THR A 92 13.35 20.93 14.65
N MET A 93 13.68 19.86 13.90
CA MET A 93 14.89 19.05 14.11
C MET A 93 15.62 18.77 12.78
N PRO A 94 16.30 19.77 12.20
CA PRO A 94 17.12 19.56 11.01
C PRO A 94 18.41 18.76 11.30
N GLU A 95 18.96 18.89 12.52
CA GLU A 95 20.23 18.24 12.90
C GLU A 95 20.09 16.71 12.96
N ASP A 96 19.03 16.19 13.60
CA ASP A 96 18.76 14.75 13.70
C ASP A 96 18.65 14.08 12.32
N MET A 97 18.04 14.77 11.34
CA MET A 97 17.89 14.23 9.97
C MET A 97 19.24 14.13 9.27
N THR A 98 20.12 15.12 9.45
CA THR A 98 21.48 15.08 8.88
C THR A 98 22.41 14.06 9.55
N GLU A 99 22.21 13.77 10.84
CA GLU A 99 22.98 12.74 11.54
C GLU A 99 22.55 11.34 11.09
N LEU A 100 21.24 11.09 10.97
CA LEU A 100 20.70 9.84 10.46
C LEU A 100 21.14 9.56 9.00
N GLU A 101 21.20 10.59 8.15
CA GLU A 101 21.71 10.47 6.78
C GLU A 101 23.21 10.11 6.73
N LYS A 102 24.01 10.69 7.63
CA LYS A 102 25.43 10.36 7.74
C LYS A 102 25.60 8.91 8.21
N ASP A 103 24.86 8.49 9.23
CA ASP A 103 24.94 7.15 9.80
C ASP A 103 24.49 6.07 8.78
N LEU A 104 23.40 6.34 8.04
CA LEU A 104 22.94 5.48 6.95
C LEU A 104 23.99 5.35 5.84
N LYS A 105 24.68 6.44 5.50
CA LYS A 105 25.76 6.42 4.50
C LYS A 105 26.96 5.60 4.97
N VAL A 106 27.35 5.72 6.24
CA VAL A 106 28.40 4.88 6.83
C VAL A 106 28.00 3.42 6.74
N TYR A 107 26.80 3.06 7.19
CA TYR A 107 26.32 1.67 7.15
C TYR A 107 26.25 1.08 5.73
N LEU A 108 25.76 1.84 4.74
CA LEU A 108 25.74 1.39 3.35
C LEU A 108 27.14 1.21 2.77
N SER A 109 28.08 2.07 3.16
CA SER A 109 29.48 1.97 2.74
C SER A 109 30.16 0.76 3.38
N GLU A 110 29.99 0.57 4.69
CA GLU A 110 30.49 -0.60 5.42
C GLU A 110 29.91 -1.90 4.89
N LYS A 111 28.60 -1.94 4.62
CA LYS A 111 27.94 -3.11 4.02
C LYS A 111 28.50 -3.43 2.63
N GLY A 112 28.66 -2.41 1.78
CA GLY A 112 29.25 -2.58 0.45
C GLY A 112 30.72 -3.03 0.51
N GLU A 113 31.49 -2.52 1.48
CA GLU A 113 32.87 -2.95 1.71
C GLU A 113 32.95 -4.39 2.26
N THR A 114 32.04 -4.80 3.15
CA THR A 114 31.98 -6.19 3.63
C THR A 114 31.58 -7.16 2.52
N GLU A 115 30.62 -6.79 1.67
CA GLU A 115 30.23 -7.61 0.51
C GLU A 115 31.38 -7.69 -0.50
N GLN A 116 32.12 -6.60 -0.74
CA GLN A 116 33.31 -6.61 -1.58
C GLN A 116 34.45 -7.46 -0.99
N LYS A 117 34.75 -7.33 0.31
CA LYS A 117 35.79 -8.14 0.98
C LYS A 117 35.46 -9.63 0.94
N GLN A 118 34.20 -10.01 1.20
CA GLN A 118 33.74 -11.40 1.05
C GLN A 118 33.92 -11.90 -0.38
N THR A 119 33.55 -11.12 -1.41
CA THR A 119 33.78 -11.54 -2.80
C THR A 119 35.26 -11.67 -3.17
N ILE A 120 36.15 -10.86 -2.58
CA ILE A 120 37.60 -10.95 -2.84
C ILE A 120 38.21 -12.16 -2.12
N GLU A 121 37.81 -12.42 -0.87
CA GLU A 121 38.24 -13.61 -0.13
C GLU A 121 37.75 -14.92 -0.80
N ASP A 122 36.52 -14.94 -1.33
CA ASP A 122 36.00 -16.11 -2.07
C ASP A 122 36.71 -16.35 -3.42
N ILE A 123 37.30 -15.31 -4.03
CA ILE A 123 37.99 -15.41 -5.33
C ILE A 123 39.49 -15.72 -5.16
N PHE A 124 40.12 -15.22 -4.08
CA PHE A 124 41.58 -15.26 -3.89
C PHE A 124 42.04 -16.05 -2.65
N GLY A 125 41.12 -16.59 -1.84
CA GLY A 125 41.41 -17.26 -0.58
C GLY A 125 41.83 -18.73 -0.67
N ASP A 126 41.75 -19.35 -1.84
CA ASP A 126 42.23 -20.73 -2.07
C ASP A 126 43.54 -20.69 -2.89
N GLY A 127 44.66 -20.72 -2.17
CA GLY A 127 46.02 -20.74 -2.71
C GLY A 127 47.02 -21.31 -1.71
#